data_AF-A0A6M4PL58-F1
#
_entry.id   AF-A0A6M4PL58-F1
#
_cell.length_a   1.000
_cell.length_b   1.000
_cell.length_c   1.000
_cell.angle_alpha   90.00
_cell.angle_beta   90.00
_cell.angle_gamma   90.00
#
_symmetry.space_group_name_H-M   'P 1'
#
loop_
_entity.id
_entity.type
_entity.pdbx_description
1 polymer ?
#
loop_
_entity_poly.entity_id
_entity_poly.type
_entity_poly.pdbx_seq_one_letter_code
_entity_poly.pdbx_strand_id
1 'polypeptide(L)'
;MNHAQLTALGRALRLLGEHGDALTADTPDARLHEIKDDLRRALDLLDDTVTTAAPATRCPEHPQGPVDESAPDLCLLCETRRRAARRSEFQGGRPRPGEPVPTAPSRYGVRGDRPQAQQRWLPELWNGQEWQLCGTPRRDRREAEAYLAAQRRGSRPALAYRLVHEFTDYEVLRVWGTPVRVDIEPMGNL
;
A
#
# COMPACT_ATOMS: atom_id res chain seq x y z
N MET A 1 9.00 21.68 10.25
CA MET A 1 7.64 21.09 10.17
C MET A 1 7.74 19.56 10.23
N ASN A 2 7.04 18.93 11.17
CA ASN A 2 6.95 17.46 11.27
C ASN A 2 5.93 16.94 10.23
N HIS A 3 6.14 15.72 9.71
CA HIS A 3 5.24 15.07 8.74
C HIS A 3 3.78 15.04 9.23
N ALA A 4 3.55 14.82 10.53
CA ALA A 4 2.23 14.85 11.13
C ALA A 4 1.51 16.21 10.98
N GLN A 5 2.25 17.32 11.09
CA GLN A 5 1.71 18.68 10.95
C GLN A 5 1.33 18.97 9.48
N LEU A 6 2.17 18.54 8.52
CA LEU A 6 1.87 18.59 7.09
C LEU A 6 0.58 17.84 6.74
N THR A 7 0.43 16.62 7.28
CA THR A 7 -0.77 15.81 7.06
C THR A 7 -2.00 16.42 7.74
N ALA A 8 -1.84 17.09 8.88
CA ALA A 8 -2.93 17.78 9.55
C ALA A 8 -3.41 19.00 8.73
N LEU A 9 -2.48 19.85 8.30
CA LEU A 9 -2.78 21.02 7.47
C LEU A 9 -3.43 20.61 6.13
N GLY A 10 -2.89 19.59 5.45
CA GLY A 10 -3.47 19.09 4.20
C GLY A 10 -4.89 18.55 4.34
N ARG A 11 -5.25 17.99 5.50
CA ARG A 11 -6.63 17.56 5.81
C ARG A 11 -7.54 18.77 6.06
N ALA A 12 -7.10 19.73 6.86
CA ALA A 12 -7.86 20.94 7.16
C ALA A 12 -8.21 21.72 5.87
N LEU A 13 -7.24 21.89 4.97
CA LEU A 13 -7.44 22.59 3.69
C LEU A 13 -8.44 21.87 2.77
N ARG A 14 -8.44 20.53 2.77
CA ARG A 14 -9.40 19.76 1.95
C ARG A 14 -10.83 19.90 2.48
N LEU A 15 -10.99 19.82 3.80
CA LEU A 15 -12.28 19.98 4.48
C LEU A 15 -12.86 21.39 4.26
N LEU A 16 -12.01 22.41 4.24
CA LEU A 16 -12.39 23.77 3.84
C LEU A 16 -12.82 23.88 2.38
N GLY A 17 -12.15 23.17 1.46
CA GLY A 17 -12.57 23.08 0.06
C GLY A 17 -13.98 22.49 -0.08
N GLU A 18 -14.24 21.38 0.62
CA GLU A 18 -15.57 20.74 0.66
C GLU A 18 -16.65 21.68 1.23
N HIS A 19 -16.30 22.48 2.26
CA HIS A 19 -17.19 23.52 2.76
C HIS A 19 -17.46 24.61 1.72
N GLY A 20 -16.43 25.04 0.99
CA GLY A 20 -16.56 26.00 -0.11
C GLY A 20 -17.51 25.54 -1.21
N ASP A 21 -17.40 24.28 -1.62
CA ASP A 21 -18.26 23.68 -2.65
C ASP A 21 -19.72 23.55 -2.19
N ALA A 22 -19.95 23.36 -0.88
CA ALA A 22 -21.28 23.20 -0.29
C ALA A 22 -21.96 24.53 0.10
N LEU A 23 -21.27 25.67 -0.03
CA LEU A 23 -21.83 26.99 0.33
C LEU A 23 -22.93 27.39 -0.65
N THR A 24 -24.11 27.64 -0.11
CA THR A 24 -25.25 28.21 -0.84
C THR A 24 -25.81 29.43 -0.10
N ALA A 25 -26.70 30.20 -0.75
CA ALA A 25 -27.37 31.34 -0.12
C ALA A 25 -28.20 30.97 1.12
N ASP A 26 -28.64 29.71 1.21
CA ASP A 26 -29.48 29.19 2.30
C ASP A 26 -28.66 28.47 3.39
N THR A 27 -27.33 28.63 3.39
CA THR A 27 -26.46 27.98 4.38
C THR A 27 -26.82 28.47 5.78
N PRO A 28 -27.15 27.57 6.74
CA PRO A 28 -27.49 27.97 8.10
C PRO A 28 -26.33 28.67 8.83
N ASP A 29 -26.62 29.68 9.65
CA ASP A 29 -25.60 30.42 10.42
C ASP A 29 -24.71 29.52 11.28
N ALA A 30 -25.27 28.45 11.86
CA ALA A 30 -24.50 27.48 12.63
C ALA A 30 -23.38 26.84 11.78
N ARG A 31 -23.67 26.55 10.51
CA ARG A 31 -22.71 25.99 9.56
C ARG A 31 -21.64 27.02 9.19
N LEU A 32 -22.02 28.29 9.03
CA LEU A 32 -21.07 29.38 8.79
C LEU A 32 -20.11 29.59 9.97
N HIS A 33 -20.60 29.42 11.22
CA HIS A 33 -19.77 29.45 12.41
C HIS A 33 -18.78 28.27 12.47
N GLU A 34 -19.20 27.06 12.12
CA GLU A 34 -18.31 25.89 12.00
C GLU A 34 -17.19 26.15 10.98
N ILE A 35 -17.54 26.59 9.77
CA ILE A 35 -16.58 26.91 8.71
C ILE A 35 -15.59 27.99 9.16
N LYS A 36 -16.06 29.02 9.85
CA LYS A 36 -15.22 30.08 10.41
C LYS A 36 -14.20 29.55 11.41
N ASP A 37 -14.59 28.62 12.27
CA ASP A 37 -13.69 28.03 13.25
C ASP A 37 -12.69 27.07 12.60
N ASP A 38 -13.09 26.34 11.55
CA ASP A 38 -12.17 25.53 10.75
C ASP A 38 -11.15 26.39 9.98
N LEU A 39 -11.57 27.53 9.43
CA LEU A 39 -10.67 28.49 8.79
C LEU A 39 -9.61 29.00 9.76
N ARG A 40 -10.02 29.36 10.99
CA ARG A 40 -9.09 29.79 12.04
C ARG A 40 -8.11 28.70 12.40
N ARG A 41 -8.58 27.47 12.63
CA ARG A 41 -7.70 26.32 12.90
C ARG A 41 -6.69 26.07 11.79
N ALA A 42 -7.09 26.17 10.52
CA ALA A 42 -6.19 26.00 9.39
C ALA A 42 -5.15 27.12 9.31
N LEU A 43 -5.54 28.36 9.60
CA LEU A 43 -4.63 29.51 9.66
C LEU A 43 -3.63 29.36 10.81
N ASP A 44 -4.07 28.98 12.00
CA ASP A 44 -3.18 28.75 13.15
C ASP A 44 -2.14 27.67 12.82
N LEU A 45 -2.57 26.56 12.20
CA LEU A 45 -1.65 25.51 11.73
C LEU A 45 -0.67 26.02 10.67
N LEU A 46 -1.09 26.92 9.77
CA LEU A 46 -0.22 27.50 8.77
C LEU A 46 0.79 28.47 9.40
N ASP A 47 0.35 29.33 10.31
CA ASP A 47 1.20 30.28 11.01
C ASP A 47 2.25 29.56 11.86
N ASP A 48 1.89 28.49 12.55
CA ASP A 48 2.84 27.62 13.24
C ASP A 48 3.89 27.07 12.27
N THR A 49 3.52 26.75 11.03
CA THR A 49 4.47 26.20 10.05
C THR A 49 5.40 27.23 9.44
N VAL A 50 4.94 28.48 9.27
CA VAL A 50 5.75 29.59 8.72
C VAL A 50 6.69 30.15 9.79
N THR A 51 6.24 30.20 11.05
CA THR A 51 7.02 30.74 12.17
C THR A 51 8.02 29.73 12.76
N THR A 52 7.76 28.42 12.62
CA THR A 52 8.69 27.38 13.08
C THR A 52 9.93 27.34 12.18
N ALA A 53 11.11 27.60 12.77
CA ALA A 53 12.39 27.48 12.08
C ALA A 53 12.55 26.10 11.41
N ALA A 54 13.05 26.09 10.17
CA ALA A 54 13.35 24.85 9.47
C ALA A 54 14.30 23.99 10.33
N PRO A 55 14.09 22.66 10.41
CA PRO A 55 15.02 21.78 11.10
C PRO A 55 16.42 21.98 10.50
N ALA A 56 17.35 22.48 11.30
CA ALA A 56 18.71 22.73 10.87
C ALA A 56 19.61 21.62 11.40
N THR A 57 20.32 20.95 10.50
CA THR A 57 21.38 20.02 10.90
C THR A 57 22.69 20.79 11.07
N ARG A 58 23.66 20.20 11.77
CA ARG A 58 25.03 20.75 11.88
C ARG A 58 25.94 20.24 10.75
N CYS A 59 25.37 19.57 9.75
CA CYS A 59 26.10 19.01 8.63
C CYS A 59 26.24 20.04 7.50
N PRO A 60 27.47 20.30 7.00
CA PRO A 60 27.68 21.24 5.89
C PRO A 60 27.09 20.75 4.56
N GLU A 61 26.92 19.44 4.38
CA GLU A 61 26.30 18.87 3.17
C GLU A 61 24.77 19.01 3.17
N HIS A 62 24.13 19.01 4.36
CA HIS A 62 22.67 18.99 4.48
C HIS A 62 22.16 19.97 5.55
N PRO A 63 22.42 21.28 5.41
CA PRO A 63 22.09 22.25 6.45
C PRO A 63 20.58 22.29 6.80
N GLN A 64 19.68 22.04 5.83
CA GLN A 64 18.22 21.90 6.07
C GLN A 64 17.71 20.45 5.92
N GLY A 65 18.59 19.46 6.14
CA GLY A 65 18.22 18.06 6.10
C GLY A 65 17.31 17.64 7.26
N PRO A 66 16.67 16.45 7.17
CA PRO A 66 15.92 15.90 8.29
C PRO A 66 16.83 15.68 9.51
N VAL A 67 16.31 16.06 10.67
CA VAL A 67 17.04 16.04 11.95
C VAL A 67 16.90 14.68 12.64
N ASP A 68 18.01 14.10 13.07
CA ASP A 68 18.08 12.91 13.96
C ASP A 68 18.88 13.28 15.21
N GLU A 69 18.24 13.32 16.38
CA GLU A 69 18.87 13.68 17.65
C GLU A 69 19.98 12.72 18.08
N SER A 70 19.96 11.49 17.58
CA SER A 70 20.98 10.49 17.85
C SER A 70 22.19 10.57 16.90
N ALA A 71 22.13 11.43 15.89
CA ALA A 71 23.23 11.68 14.97
C ALA A 71 24.19 12.75 15.54
N PRO A 72 25.52 12.57 15.44
CA PRO A 72 26.49 13.56 15.94
C PRO A 72 26.31 14.96 15.31
N ASP A 73 25.99 14.98 14.01
CA ASP A 73 25.81 16.22 13.24
C ASP A 73 24.32 16.59 13.09
N LEU A 74 23.44 15.92 13.85
CA LEU A 74 21.98 16.01 13.75
C LEU A 74 21.39 15.63 12.38
N CYS A 75 22.20 15.19 11.41
CA CYS A 75 21.73 14.88 10.06
C CYS A 75 21.33 13.40 9.92
N LEU A 76 20.04 13.15 9.71
CA LEU A 76 19.51 11.79 9.51
C LEU A 76 20.10 11.12 8.26
N LEU A 77 20.34 11.87 7.17
CA LEU A 77 20.85 11.31 5.91
C LEU A 77 22.27 10.78 6.07
N CYS A 78 23.17 11.60 6.63
CA CYS A 78 24.54 11.21 6.92
C CYS A 78 24.59 10.09 7.97
N GLU A 79 23.72 10.14 8.98
CA GLU A 79 23.68 9.10 10.00
C GLU A 79 23.15 7.77 9.46
N THR A 80 22.17 7.80 8.55
CA THR A 80 21.69 6.59 7.86
C THR A 80 22.82 5.97 7.03
N ARG A 81 23.63 6.79 6.35
CA ARG A 81 24.83 6.33 5.62
C ARG A 81 25.88 5.74 6.58
N ARG A 82 26.20 6.41 7.69
CA ARG A 82 27.12 5.90 8.73
C ARG A 82 26.63 4.59 9.36
N ARG A 83 25.33 4.45 9.61
CA ARG A 83 24.72 3.20 10.10
C ARG A 83 24.81 2.09 9.06
N ALA A 84 24.59 2.40 7.78
CA ALA A 84 24.75 1.43 6.70
C ALA A 84 26.20 0.94 6.56
N ALA A 85 27.18 1.85 6.63
CA ALA A 85 28.61 1.52 6.59
C ALA A 85 29.03 0.66 7.80
N ARG A 86 28.63 1.04 9.02
CA ARG A 86 28.87 0.23 10.22
C ARG A 86 28.23 -1.15 10.12
N ARG A 87 27.00 -1.25 9.60
CA ARG A 87 26.39 -2.57 9.33
C ARG A 87 27.23 -3.38 8.35
N SER A 88 27.75 -2.80 7.27
CA SER A 88 28.64 -3.54 6.35
C SER A 88 29.99 -3.94 6.95
N GLU A 89 30.50 -3.20 7.93
CA GLU A 89 31.76 -3.51 8.63
C GLU A 89 31.60 -4.62 9.67
N PHE A 90 30.55 -4.55 10.50
CA PHE A 90 30.24 -5.61 11.48
C PHE A 90 29.67 -6.87 10.82
N GLN A 91 28.99 -6.71 9.69
CA GLN A 91 28.57 -7.80 8.81
C GLN A 91 29.69 -8.06 7.78
N GLY A 92 30.94 -8.21 8.27
CA GLY A 92 32.17 -8.51 7.51
C GLY A 92 32.17 -9.86 6.78
N GLY A 93 31.00 -10.41 6.49
CA GLY A 93 30.78 -11.31 5.39
C GLY A 93 29.68 -10.69 4.54
N ARG A 94 29.97 -10.44 3.26
CA ARG A 94 28.93 -10.44 2.22
C ARG A 94 27.95 -11.56 2.60
N PRO A 95 26.65 -11.31 2.82
CA PRO A 95 25.75 -12.40 3.13
C PRO A 95 25.88 -13.38 1.97
N ARG A 96 26.35 -14.60 2.26
CA ARG A 96 25.99 -15.69 1.36
C ARG A 96 24.47 -15.63 1.30
N PRO A 97 23.85 -15.72 0.13
CA PRO A 97 22.40 -15.80 0.07
C PRO A 97 21.96 -16.93 1.00
N GLY A 98 21.32 -16.60 2.13
CA GLY A 98 20.80 -17.60 3.07
C GLY A 98 20.94 -17.37 4.59
N GLU A 99 21.66 -16.37 5.11
CA GLU A 99 21.87 -16.30 6.57
C GLU A 99 20.95 -15.27 7.30
N PRO A 100 20.13 -15.70 8.30
CA PRO A 100 19.13 -14.84 8.93
C PRO A 100 19.69 -13.97 10.06
N VAL A 101 19.25 -12.70 10.09
CA VAL A 101 19.54 -11.72 11.16
C VAL A 101 18.71 -12.04 12.41
N PRO A 102 19.29 -12.06 13.64
CA PRO A 102 18.51 -12.29 14.86
C PRO A 102 17.65 -11.06 15.16
N THR A 103 16.33 -11.25 15.21
CA THR A 103 15.34 -10.19 15.47
C THR A 103 14.82 -10.27 16.90
N ALA A 104 14.84 -9.13 17.59
CA ALA A 104 14.30 -8.97 18.92
C ALA A 104 12.77 -9.22 18.94
N PRO A 105 12.21 -9.78 20.02
CA PRO A 105 10.81 -10.17 20.07
C PRO A 105 9.90 -8.94 20.18
N SER A 106 9.09 -8.70 19.15
CA SER A 106 7.93 -7.81 19.23
C SER A 106 6.69 -8.63 19.63
N ARG A 107 5.75 -8.02 20.36
CA ARG A 107 4.50 -8.65 20.86
C ARG A 107 3.60 -9.22 19.76
N TYR A 108 3.88 -8.91 18.50
CA TYR A 108 3.32 -9.56 17.32
C TYR A 108 4.47 -10.34 16.68
N GLY A 109 4.48 -11.67 16.84
CA GLY A 109 5.64 -12.54 16.60
C GLY A 109 6.41 -12.30 15.29
N VAL A 110 7.70 -12.64 15.32
CA VAL A 110 8.60 -12.63 14.18
C VAL A 110 8.09 -13.63 13.13
N ARG A 111 7.59 -13.14 12.00
CA ARG A 111 7.09 -13.98 10.91
C ARG A 111 8.17 -14.10 9.81
N GLY A 112 9.09 -15.03 9.99
CA GLY A 112 9.97 -15.53 8.91
C GLY A 112 9.23 -16.35 7.85
N ASP A 113 7.93 -16.59 8.07
CA ASP A 113 7.09 -17.51 7.30
C ASP A 113 5.90 -16.80 6.65
N ARG A 114 6.07 -15.50 6.29
CA ARG A 114 5.07 -14.78 5.51
C ARG A 114 5.43 -14.94 4.03
N PRO A 115 4.54 -15.48 3.18
CA PRO A 115 4.78 -15.54 1.76
C PRO A 115 5.07 -14.12 1.24
N GLN A 116 6.08 -13.98 0.38
CA GLN A 116 6.34 -12.69 -0.27
C GLN A 116 5.09 -12.26 -1.04
N ALA A 117 4.80 -10.95 -1.03
CA ALA A 117 3.69 -10.41 -1.80
C ALA A 117 3.89 -10.74 -3.30
N GLN A 118 3.03 -11.60 -3.86
CA GLN A 118 3.10 -12.00 -5.26
C GLN A 118 2.17 -11.10 -6.08
N GLN A 119 2.74 -10.45 -7.09
CA GLN A 119 1.98 -9.75 -8.12
C GLN A 119 1.25 -10.76 -9.00
N ARG A 120 -0.07 -10.61 -9.15
CA ARG A 120 -0.90 -11.48 -9.98
C ARG A 120 -1.78 -10.66 -10.90
N TRP A 121 -1.93 -11.15 -12.12
CA TRP A 121 -2.78 -10.59 -13.16
C TRP A 121 -4.00 -11.50 -13.35
N LEU A 122 -5.18 -10.97 -13.04
CA LEU A 122 -6.45 -11.70 -13.02
C LEU A 122 -7.26 -11.37 -14.27
N PRO A 123 -7.37 -12.30 -15.23
CA PRO A 123 -8.23 -12.11 -16.40
C PRO A 123 -9.69 -12.34 -16.01
N GLU A 124 -10.53 -11.36 -16.29
CA GLU A 124 -11.96 -11.39 -16.00
C GLU A 124 -12.79 -11.22 -17.27
N LEU A 125 -13.96 -11.87 -17.30
CA LEU A 125 -14.98 -11.71 -18.31
C LEU A 125 -16.25 -11.09 -17.71
N TRP A 126 -17.02 -10.40 -18.54
CA TRP A 126 -18.36 -9.96 -18.19
C TRP A 126 -19.37 -11.03 -18.58
N ASN A 127 -20.12 -11.55 -17.61
CA ASN A 127 -21.13 -12.58 -17.84
C ASN A 127 -22.54 -12.02 -18.14
N GLY A 128 -22.70 -10.68 -18.11
CA GLY A 128 -24.01 -10.00 -18.24
C GLY A 128 -24.49 -9.32 -16.95
N GLN A 129 -23.96 -9.71 -15.79
CA GLN A 129 -24.36 -9.20 -14.47
C GLN A 129 -23.16 -8.75 -13.62
N GLU A 130 -22.06 -9.49 -13.67
CA GLU A 130 -20.86 -9.21 -12.89
C GLU A 130 -19.57 -9.61 -13.64
N TRP A 131 -18.45 -9.11 -13.13
CA TRP A 131 -17.13 -9.50 -13.58
C TRP A 131 -16.72 -10.79 -12.89
N GLN A 132 -16.41 -11.83 -13.67
CA GLN A 132 -16.01 -13.13 -13.16
C GLN A 132 -14.64 -13.53 -13.71
N LEU A 133 -13.84 -14.21 -12.89
CA LEU A 133 -12.56 -14.77 -13.30
C LEU A 133 -12.77 -15.79 -14.42
N CYS A 134 -12.11 -15.58 -15.55
CA CYS A 134 -12.27 -16.43 -16.72
C CYS A 134 -11.16 -17.47 -16.89
N GLY A 135 -10.25 -17.58 -15.92
CA GLY A 135 -9.16 -18.56 -15.90
C GLY A 135 -8.27 -18.41 -14.66
N THR A 136 -7.15 -19.11 -14.64
CA THR A 136 -6.18 -18.98 -13.54
C THR A 136 -5.48 -17.61 -13.59
N PRO A 137 -5.21 -16.95 -12.44
CA PRO A 137 -4.34 -15.77 -12.40
C PRO A 137 -2.96 -16.03 -13.01
N ARG A 138 -2.35 -15.02 -13.63
CA ARG A 138 -1.04 -15.07 -14.27
C ARG A 138 0.01 -14.32 -13.48
N ARG A 139 1.27 -14.72 -13.65
CA ARG A 139 2.42 -14.05 -13.01
C ARG A 139 2.93 -12.86 -13.85
N ASP A 140 2.72 -12.90 -15.17
CA ASP A 140 3.08 -11.83 -16.09
C ASP A 140 1.84 -11.23 -16.76
N ARG A 141 1.88 -9.90 -16.95
CA ARG A 141 0.88 -9.13 -17.69
C ARG A 141 0.77 -9.61 -19.13
N ARG A 142 1.91 -9.86 -19.81
CA ARG A 142 1.93 -10.28 -21.22
C ARG A 142 1.23 -11.62 -21.42
N GLU A 143 1.44 -12.54 -20.50
CA GLU A 143 0.78 -13.85 -20.50
C GLU A 143 -0.74 -13.70 -20.33
N ALA A 144 -1.18 -12.81 -19.44
CA ALA A 144 -2.60 -12.56 -19.21
C ALA A 144 -3.28 -11.87 -20.41
N GLU A 145 -2.60 -10.90 -21.04
CA GLU A 145 -3.08 -10.25 -22.27
C GLU A 145 -3.18 -11.24 -23.43
N ALA A 146 -2.18 -12.10 -23.62
CA ALA A 146 -2.20 -13.17 -24.63
C ALA A 146 -3.36 -14.15 -24.39
N TYR A 147 -3.65 -14.48 -23.13
CA TYR A 147 -4.78 -15.32 -22.75
C TYR A 147 -6.13 -14.68 -23.10
N LEU A 148 -6.35 -13.41 -22.73
CA LEU A 148 -7.57 -12.69 -23.10
C LEU A 148 -7.73 -12.55 -24.63
N ALA A 149 -6.63 -12.36 -25.35
CA ALA A 149 -6.63 -12.33 -26.81
C ALA A 149 -7.07 -13.68 -27.41
N ALA A 150 -6.64 -14.81 -26.82
CA ALA A 150 -7.09 -16.14 -27.21
C ALA A 150 -8.59 -16.35 -26.91
N GLN A 151 -9.06 -15.94 -25.72
CA GLN A 151 -10.48 -16.03 -25.34
C GLN A 151 -11.41 -15.24 -26.26
N ARG A 152 -10.96 -14.09 -26.77
CA ARG A 152 -11.70 -13.29 -27.77
C ARG A 152 -11.84 -13.98 -29.12
N ARG A 153 -10.92 -14.89 -29.47
CA ARG A 153 -10.95 -15.68 -30.71
C ARG A 153 -11.60 -17.06 -30.54
N GLY A 154 -12.08 -17.38 -29.33
CA GLY A 154 -12.73 -18.64 -29.02
C GLY A 154 -14.12 -18.76 -29.64
N SER A 155 -14.71 -19.95 -29.54
CA SER A 155 -16.04 -20.26 -30.11
C SER A 155 -17.19 -19.52 -29.41
N ARG A 156 -16.99 -19.05 -28.18
CA ARG A 156 -17.98 -18.29 -27.38
C ARG A 156 -17.30 -17.16 -26.63
N PRO A 157 -17.00 -16.02 -27.29
CA PRO A 157 -16.39 -14.89 -26.62
C PRO A 157 -17.40 -14.19 -25.70
N ALA A 158 -16.95 -13.75 -24.52
CA ALA A 158 -17.74 -12.88 -23.66
C ALA A 158 -17.90 -11.48 -24.26
N LEU A 159 -18.95 -10.76 -23.81
CA LEU A 159 -19.25 -9.39 -24.25
C LEU A 159 -18.11 -8.40 -23.95
N ALA A 160 -17.44 -8.58 -22.82
CA ALA A 160 -16.31 -7.78 -22.43
C ALA A 160 -15.31 -8.60 -21.61
N TYR A 161 -14.05 -8.16 -21.66
CA TYR A 161 -12.95 -8.70 -20.88
C TYR A 161 -12.16 -7.56 -20.25
N ARG A 162 -11.68 -7.77 -19.04
CA ARG A 162 -10.75 -6.86 -18.38
C ARG A 162 -9.63 -7.62 -17.69
N LEU A 163 -8.56 -6.89 -17.38
CA LEU A 163 -7.42 -7.43 -16.67
C LEU A 163 -7.23 -6.64 -15.37
N VAL A 164 -7.24 -7.34 -14.23
CA VAL A 164 -7.09 -6.75 -12.91
C VAL A 164 -5.72 -7.12 -12.35
N HIS A 165 -5.07 -6.18 -11.66
CA HIS A 165 -3.79 -6.40 -11.00
C HIS A 165 -3.99 -6.48 -9.48
N GLU A 166 -3.58 -7.60 -8.87
CA GLU A 166 -3.72 -7.84 -7.44
C GLU A 166 -2.36 -8.18 -6.81
N PHE A 167 -2.11 -7.63 -5.62
CA PHE A 167 -0.98 -7.99 -4.78
C PHE A 167 -1.50 -8.87 -3.64
N THR A 168 -1.12 -10.14 -3.61
CA THR A 168 -1.53 -11.09 -2.56
C THR A 168 -0.35 -11.47 -1.68
N ASP A 169 -0.54 -11.48 -0.36
CA ASP A 169 0.48 -11.88 0.63
C ASP A 169 0.48 -13.40 0.92
N TYR A 170 -0.24 -14.19 0.10
CA TYR A 170 -0.29 -15.65 0.17
C TYR A 170 -0.31 -16.30 -1.22
N GLU A 171 0.30 -17.48 -1.33
CA GLU A 171 0.25 -18.28 -2.54
C GLU A 171 -1.06 -19.09 -2.57
N VAL A 172 -2.01 -18.72 -3.44
CA VAL A 172 -3.17 -19.57 -3.71
C VAL A 172 -2.73 -20.71 -4.63
N LEU A 173 -2.31 -21.83 -4.04
CA LEU A 173 -2.13 -23.11 -4.72
C LEU A 173 -3.49 -23.81 -4.80
N ARG A 174 -4.04 -24.02 -5.99
CA ARG A 174 -5.13 -25.00 -6.16
C ARG A 174 -4.50 -26.38 -6.25
N VAL A 175 -4.50 -27.11 -5.14
CA VAL A 175 -4.17 -28.53 -5.12
C VAL A 175 -5.42 -29.30 -5.55
N TRP A 176 -5.36 -29.97 -6.70
CA TRP A 176 -6.37 -30.98 -7.06
C TRP A 176 -5.94 -32.29 -6.38
N GLY A 177 -6.70 -32.70 -5.37
CA GLY A 177 -6.49 -34.00 -4.70
C GLY A 177 -6.79 -35.18 -5.64
N THR A 178 -6.23 -36.35 -5.33
CA THR A 178 -6.51 -37.58 -6.05
C THR A 178 -7.99 -37.95 -5.93
N PRO A 179 -8.74 -38.15 -7.03
CA PRO A 179 -10.15 -38.46 -6.96
C PRO A 179 -10.36 -39.81 -6.29
N VAL A 180 -11.05 -39.82 -5.14
CA VAL A 180 -11.53 -41.07 -4.53
C VAL A 180 -12.79 -41.48 -5.28
N ARG A 181 -12.74 -42.66 -5.92
CA ARG A 181 -13.90 -43.26 -6.57
C ARG A 181 -14.88 -43.71 -5.49
N VAL A 182 -16.05 -43.10 -5.45
CA VAL A 182 -17.18 -43.54 -4.63
C VAL A 182 -18.05 -44.40 -5.54
N ASP A 183 -18.15 -45.69 -5.25
CA ASP A 183 -19.12 -46.54 -5.94
C ASP A 183 -20.52 -46.17 -5.48
N ILE A 184 -21.47 -46.11 -6.42
CA ILE A 184 -22.87 -45.81 -6.14
C ILE A 184 -23.44 -47.00 -5.35
N GLU A 185 -23.80 -46.78 -4.08
CA GLU A 185 -24.48 -47.80 -3.27
C GLU A 185 -25.77 -48.29 -3.96
N PRO A 186 -26.12 -49.58 -3.80
CA PRO A 186 -27.13 -50.24 -4.61
C PRO A 186 -28.51 -49.66 -4.34
N MET A 187 -29.26 -49.37 -5.42
CA MET A 187 -30.64 -48.92 -5.35
C MET A 187 -31.50 -49.87 -4.51
N GLY A 188 -31.87 -49.40 -3.33
CA GLY A 188 -32.89 -50.00 -2.49
C GLY A 188 -34.25 -49.36 -2.76
N ASN A 189 -35.12 -50.17 -3.39
CA ASN A 189 -36.58 -50.23 -3.26
C ASN A 189 -37.46 -49.12 -3.88
N LEU A 190 -38.02 -49.42 -5.06
CA LEU A 190 -39.47 -49.65 -5.29
C LEU A 190 -39.74 -50.11 -6.72
#